data_AF-A0A8X6L3C6-F1
#
_entry.id   AF-A0A8X6L3C6-F1
#
_cell.length_a   1.000
_cell.length_b   1.000
_cell.length_c   1.000
_cell.angle_alpha   90.00
_cell.angle_beta   90.00
_cell.angle_gamma   90.00
#
_symmetry.space_group_name_H-M   'P 1'
#
loop_
_entity.id
_entity.type
_entity.pdbx_description
1 polymer ?
#
loop_
_entity_poly.entity_id
_entity_poly.type
_entity_poly.pdbx_seq_one_letter_code
_entity_poly.pdbx_strand_id
1 'polypeptide(L)'
;MRRMRDPAWRFALKHSTIQVFICAICVLMDNRGTCYTMVNQIFKSVWESLTSSTSNMFRHAEDSYRKNSTMASLINQVLFFMLCDCWFCPEDRLTGLYCLLFYNVIGYMITYAEKLLSLHDYSPIIRVSEHSNIRHLAMTTTKVVLDLAKVVTFAITGVFLLLVFGLEQGLEHFNPTWIYIFITALYYISTEPSCQKKGSLLLSKLQLDCFESLEVLWYPVLVHVFSSLASVLMVTVVWFCTEGGWLLIFSSGYINVYLCLKDMGDHWNVLLREKSILDKYRYATKEELTEKDDICAVCLQTMKRARVTPCQHMFHGECLRICLKQQIVSVCPMCKQEL
;
A
#
# COMPACT_ATOMS: atom_id res chain seq x y z
N MET A 1 -90.18 -43.58 -50.15
CA MET A 1 -90.09 -44.01 -51.55
C MET A 1 -88.78 -43.50 -52.14
N ARG A 2 -87.96 -44.42 -52.70
CA ARG A 2 -86.87 -44.24 -53.70
C ARG A 2 -85.74 -43.22 -53.37
N ARG A 3 -84.52 -43.67 -53.07
CA ARG A 3 -83.45 -44.24 -53.94
C ARG A 3 -82.46 -43.17 -54.46
N MET A 4 -81.18 -43.43 -54.17
CA MET A 4 -79.95 -43.09 -54.90
C MET A 4 -79.38 -41.66 -54.67
N ARG A 5 -78.10 -41.46 -54.36
CA ARG A 5 -76.90 -42.21 -54.79
C ARG A 5 -75.69 -42.00 -53.84
N ASP A 6 -75.05 -43.11 -53.52
CA ASP A 6 -73.74 -43.33 -52.84
C ASP A 6 -72.56 -42.99 -53.82
N PRO A 7 -71.26 -43.22 -53.50
CA PRO A 7 -70.42 -42.66 -52.44
C PRO A 7 -69.06 -42.12 -52.97
N ALA A 8 -68.23 -41.74 -51.99
CA ALA A 8 -66.86 -41.26 -52.00
C ALA A 8 -65.80 -41.94 -52.90
N TRP A 9 -64.65 -41.24 -52.91
CA TRP A 9 -63.27 -41.66 -53.21
C TRP A 9 -62.78 -41.46 -54.65
N ARG A 10 -62.03 -40.37 -54.86
CA ARG A 10 -60.56 -40.41 -55.01
C ARG A 10 -59.97 -39.00 -55.20
N PHE A 11 -58.71 -38.86 -54.79
CA PHE A 11 -57.76 -37.74 -54.96
C PHE A 11 -57.98 -36.53 -54.04
N ALA A 12 -57.43 -36.44 -52.82
CA ALA A 12 -56.19 -37.00 -52.28
C ALA A 12 -54.96 -36.71 -53.17
N LEU A 13 -54.58 -35.44 -53.35
CA LEU A 13 -53.23 -34.99 -53.77
C LEU A 13 -53.21 -33.46 -53.97
N LYS A 14 -53.16 -32.66 -52.89
CA LYS A 14 -52.60 -31.29 -52.97
C LYS A 14 -52.32 -30.53 -51.66
N HIS A 15 -52.70 -31.05 -50.49
CA HIS A 15 -52.48 -30.34 -49.21
C HIS A 15 -51.38 -30.93 -48.31
N SER A 16 -50.81 -32.10 -48.65
CA SER A 16 -49.84 -32.79 -47.77
C SER A 16 -48.40 -32.27 -47.89
N THR A 17 -47.96 -31.80 -49.06
CA THR A 17 -46.56 -31.37 -49.26
C THR A 17 -46.23 -30.03 -48.62
N ILE A 18 -47.15 -29.06 -48.64
CA ILE A 18 -46.94 -27.73 -48.01
C ILE A 18 -46.95 -27.86 -46.49
N GLN A 19 -47.83 -28.69 -45.93
CA GLN A 19 -47.91 -28.88 -44.47
C GLN A 19 -46.70 -29.67 -43.93
N VAL A 20 -46.16 -30.62 -44.68
CA VAL A 20 -44.90 -31.31 -44.36
C VAL A 20 -43.69 -30.38 -44.50
N PHE A 21 -43.65 -29.50 -45.52
CA PHE A 21 -42.58 -28.51 -45.67
C PHE A 21 -42.58 -27.44 -44.58
N ILE A 22 -43.76 -26.89 -44.22
CA ILE A 22 -43.89 -25.93 -43.12
C ILE A 22 -43.54 -26.60 -41.79
N CYS A 23 -43.96 -27.85 -41.56
CA CYS A 23 -43.58 -28.60 -40.36
C CYS A 23 -42.06 -28.89 -40.32
N ALA A 24 -41.45 -29.27 -41.45
CA ALA A 24 -40.01 -29.48 -41.54
C ALA A 24 -39.20 -28.18 -41.36
N ILE A 25 -39.67 -27.05 -41.89
CA ILE A 25 -39.06 -25.72 -41.67
C ILE A 25 -39.26 -25.27 -40.23
N CYS A 26 -40.45 -25.46 -39.62
CA CYS A 26 -40.68 -25.18 -38.21
C CYS A 26 -39.79 -26.04 -37.30
N VAL A 27 -39.65 -27.34 -37.58
CA VAL A 27 -38.75 -28.25 -36.84
C VAL A 27 -37.29 -27.87 -37.05
N LEU A 28 -36.87 -27.48 -38.27
CA LEU A 28 -35.52 -27.00 -38.54
C LEU A 28 -35.22 -25.63 -37.90
N MET A 29 -36.20 -24.73 -37.85
CA MET A 29 -36.09 -23.43 -37.19
C MET A 29 -36.10 -23.57 -35.67
N ASP A 30 -36.92 -24.46 -35.12
CA ASP A 30 -36.95 -24.80 -33.69
C ASP A 30 -35.66 -25.50 -33.26
N ASN A 31 -35.12 -26.41 -34.08
CA ASN A 31 -33.83 -27.07 -33.84
C ASN A 31 -32.63 -26.09 -33.94
N ARG A 32 -32.71 -25.08 -34.82
CA ARG A 32 -31.73 -23.97 -34.87
C ARG A 32 -31.86 -23.01 -33.68
N GLY A 33 -33.08 -22.72 -33.25
CA GLY A 33 -33.36 -21.89 -32.06
C GLY A 33 -32.91 -22.56 -30.77
N THR A 34 -33.19 -23.85 -30.60
CA THR A 34 -32.72 -24.67 -29.47
C THR A 34 -31.21 -24.90 -29.48
N CYS A 35 -30.60 -25.07 -30.65
CA CYS A 35 -29.13 -25.11 -30.76
C CYS A 35 -28.50 -23.76 -30.36
N TYR A 36 -29.06 -22.63 -30.81
CA TYR A 36 -28.59 -21.30 -30.42
C TYR A 36 -28.74 -21.04 -28.92
N THR A 37 -29.88 -21.41 -28.31
CA THR A 37 -30.08 -21.25 -26.86
C THR A 37 -29.19 -22.19 -26.05
N MET A 38 -28.97 -23.42 -26.50
CA MET A 38 -28.06 -24.37 -25.86
C MET A 38 -26.60 -23.91 -25.95
N VAL A 39 -26.17 -23.44 -27.12
CA VAL A 39 -24.83 -22.86 -27.32
C VAL A 39 -24.66 -21.62 -26.45
N ASN A 40 -25.64 -20.71 -26.40
CA ASN A 40 -25.56 -19.51 -25.56
C ASN A 40 -25.54 -19.85 -24.06
N GLN A 41 -26.27 -20.89 -23.62
CA GLN A 41 -26.23 -21.38 -22.24
C GLN A 41 -24.87 -22.00 -21.89
N ILE A 42 -24.28 -22.77 -22.80
CA ILE A 42 -22.93 -23.34 -22.63
C ILE A 42 -21.88 -22.23 -22.62
N PHE A 43 -21.96 -21.24 -23.52
CA PHE A 43 -21.07 -20.09 -23.50
C PHE A 43 -21.21 -19.29 -22.21
N LYS A 44 -22.43 -19.09 -21.72
CA LYS A 44 -22.69 -18.41 -20.45
C LYS A 44 -22.10 -19.17 -19.27
N SER A 45 -22.28 -20.49 -19.20
CA SER A 45 -21.73 -21.30 -18.09
C SER A 45 -20.20 -21.38 -18.13
N VAL A 46 -19.61 -21.52 -19.32
CA VAL A 46 -18.16 -21.46 -19.53
C VAL A 46 -17.61 -20.08 -19.18
N TRP A 47 -18.30 -19.01 -19.57
CA TRP A 47 -17.94 -17.63 -19.22
C TRP A 47 -18.01 -17.39 -17.71
N GLU A 48 -19.08 -17.82 -17.03
CA GLU A 48 -19.24 -17.73 -15.58
C GLU A 48 -18.18 -18.56 -14.83
N SER A 49 -17.82 -19.73 -15.36
CA SER A 49 -16.76 -20.57 -14.78
C SER A 49 -15.37 -19.96 -14.98
N LEU A 50 -15.06 -19.43 -16.16
CA LEU A 50 -13.79 -18.75 -16.43
C LEU A 50 -13.66 -17.46 -15.64
N THR A 51 -14.71 -16.64 -15.57
CA THR A 51 -14.72 -15.40 -14.78
C THR A 51 -14.61 -15.67 -13.29
N SER A 52 -15.30 -16.69 -12.77
CA SER A 52 -15.15 -17.08 -11.35
C SER A 52 -13.75 -17.60 -11.04
N SER A 53 -13.20 -18.48 -11.88
CA SER A 53 -11.83 -19.01 -11.72
C SER A 53 -10.76 -17.91 -11.78
N THR A 54 -10.83 -17.03 -12.78
CA THR A 54 -9.94 -15.87 -12.89
C THR A 54 -10.09 -14.93 -11.69
N SER A 55 -11.32 -14.61 -11.27
CA SER A 55 -11.55 -13.76 -10.09
C SER A 55 -10.97 -14.36 -8.80
N ASN A 56 -11.06 -15.68 -8.62
CA ASN A 56 -10.48 -16.36 -7.48
C ASN A 56 -8.95 -16.33 -7.52
N MET A 57 -8.35 -16.50 -8.70
CA MET A 57 -6.90 -16.39 -8.89
C MET A 57 -6.42 -14.95 -8.59
N PHE A 58 -7.13 -13.93 -9.08
CA PHE A 58 -6.82 -12.53 -8.79
C PHE A 58 -6.96 -12.20 -7.30
N ARG A 59 -8.01 -12.69 -6.64
CA ARG A 59 -8.16 -12.55 -5.18
C ARG A 59 -7.01 -13.20 -4.42
N HIS A 60 -6.62 -14.40 -4.80
CA HIS A 60 -5.50 -15.09 -4.15
C HIS A 60 -4.17 -14.35 -4.38
N ALA A 61 -3.95 -13.81 -5.58
CA ALA A 61 -2.79 -12.98 -5.88
C ALA A 61 -2.81 -11.68 -5.05
N GLU A 62 -3.97 -11.05 -4.91
CA GLU A 62 -4.16 -9.86 -4.08
C GLU A 62 -3.88 -10.14 -2.60
N ASP A 63 -4.42 -11.24 -2.06
CA ASP A 63 -4.19 -11.66 -0.68
C ASP A 63 -2.71 -11.98 -0.43
N SER A 64 -2.05 -12.65 -1.39
CA SER A 64 -0.61 -12.94 -1.34
C SER A 64 0.23 -11.68 -1.39
N TYR A 65 -0.13 -10.75 -2.28
CA TYR A 65 0.49 -9.42 -2.40
C TYR A 65 0.40 -8.65 -1.09
N ARG A 66 -0.80 -8.58 -0.50
CA ARG A 66 -1.06 -7.86 0.75
C ARG A 66 -0.39 -8.52 1.96
N LYS A 67 -0.28 -9.84 1.98
CA LYS A 67 0.38 -10.59 3.08
C LYS A 67 1.88 -10.27 3.17
N ASN A 68 2.54 -10.05 2.04
CA ASN A 68 3.96 -9.77 1.96
C ASN A 68 4.21 -8.31 1.56
N SER A 69 4.02 -7.37 2.50
CA SER A 69 4.15 -5.93 2.26
C SER A 69 5.51 -5.52 1.68
N THR A 70 6.61 -6.21 2.02
CA THR A 70 7.93 -5.97 1.43
C THR A 70 7.97 -6.29 -0.07
N MET A 71 7.39 -7.43 -0.47
CA MET A 71 7.32 -7.80 -1.89
C MET A 71 6.38 -6.89 -2.66
N ALA A 72 5.25 -6.51 -2.04
CA ALA A 72 4.34 -5.52 -2.60
C ALA A 72 5.04 -4.18 -2.88
N SER A 73 5.79 -3.67 -1.90
CA SER A 73 6.58 -2.44 -2.07
C SER A 73 7.61 -2.57 -3.20
N LEU A 74 8.33 -3.70 -3.27
CA LEU A 74 9.32 -3.93 -4.32
C LEU A 74 8.67 -3.96 -5.72
N ILE A 75 7.54 -4.65 -5.88
CA ILE A 75 6.80 -4.71 -7.15
C ILE A 75 6.31 -3.32 -7.55
N ASN A 76 5.75 -2.54 -6.61
CA ASN A 76 5.33 -1.16 -6.82
C ASN A 76 6.50 -0.28 -7.32
N GLN A 77 7.67 -0.41 -6.69
CA GLN A 77 8.88 0.32 -7.04
C GLN A 77 9.38 -0.07 -8.43
N VAL A 78 9.47 -1.37 -8.73
CA VAL A 78 9.89 -1.88 -10.05
C VAL A 78 8.99 -1.32 -11.16
N LEU A 79 7.67 -1.43 -11.01
CA LEU A 79 6.74 -0.94 -12.04
C LEU A 79 6.84 0.57 -12.24
N PHE A 80 6.97 1.35 -11.16
CA PHE A 80 7.13 2.80 -11.26
C PHE A 80 8.45 3.21 -11.94
N PHE A 81 9.55 2.53 -11.62
CA PHE A 81 10.86 2.81 -12.21
C PHE A 81 10.87 2.43 -13.70
N MET A 82 10.25 1.32 -14.07
CA MET A 82 10.07 0.95 -15.48
C MET A 82 9.23 1.98 -16.25
N LEU A 83 8.22 2.61 -15.63
CA LEU A 83 7.50 3.73 -16.25
C LEU A 83 8.39 4.97 -16.42
N CYS A 84 9.24 5.27 -15.44
CA CYS A 84 10.20 6.38 -15.52
C CYS A 84 11.23 6.13 -16.63
N ASP A 85 11.75 4.92 -16.76
CA ASP A 85 12.70 4.55 -17.82
C ASP A 85 12.10 4.77 -19.21
N CYS A 86 10.83 4.39 -19.40
CA CYS A 86 10.14 4.60 -20.68
C CYS A 86 10.04 6.07 -21.10
N TRP A 87 10.04 7.01 -20.14
CA TRP A 87 9.96 8.44 -20.42
C TRP A 87 11.33 9.13 -20.48
N PHE A 88 12.18 8.88 -19.49
CA PHE A 88 13.45 9.58 -19.34
C PHE A 88 14.61 8.93 -20.10
N CYS A 89 14.60 7.61 -20.27
CA CYS A 89 15.68 6.82 -20.85
C CYS A 89 15.14 5.75 -21.83
N PRO A 90 14.58 6.16 -23.00
CA PRO A 90 13.92 5.21 -23.92
C PRO A 90 14.86 4.16 -24.52
N GLU A 91 16.16 4.45 -24.60
CA GLU A 91 17.19 3.56 -25.16
C GLU A 91 17.63 2.48 -24.15
N ASP A 92 17.79 2.84 -22.87
CA ASP A 92 18.30 1.96 -21.82
C ASP A 92 17.22 1.54 -20.80
N ARG A 93 16.47 0.49 -21.15
CA ARG A 93 15.28 0.01 -20.39
C ARG A 93 15.58 -0.67 -19.05
N LEU A 94 16.83 -0.73 -18.61
CA LEU A 94 17.25 -1.39 -17.35
C LEU A 94 17.79 -0.40 -16.31
N THR A 95 17.94 0.87 -16.66
CA THR A 95 18.47 1.95 -15.82
C THR A 95 17.78 2.03 -14.46
N GLY A 96 16.47 1.88 -14.43
CA GLY A 96 15.66 1.95 -13.22
C GLY A 96 15.85 0.77 -12.29
N LEU A 97 16.08 -0.44 -12.81
CA LEU A 97 16.40 -1.59 -11.96
C LEU A 97 17.75 -1.43 -11.27
N TYR A 98 18.74 -0.85 -11.97
CA TYR A 98 20.03 -0.50 -11.36
C TYR A 98 19.87 0.58 -10.29
N CYS A 99 19.13 1.66 -10.57
CA CYS A 99 18.85 2.71 -9.58
C CYS A 99 18.14 2.14 -8.35
N LEU A 100 17.18 1.25 -8.55
CA LEU A 100 16.46 0.59 -7.46
C LEU A 100 17.40 -0.30 -6.62
N LEU A 101 18.31 -1.05 -7.25
CA LEU A 101 19.33 -1.82 -6.53
C LEU A 101 20.22 -0.90 -5.69
N PHE A 102 20.70 0.20 -6.27
CA PHE A 102 21.51 1.19 -5.57
C PHE A 102 20.76 1.79 -4.37
N TYR A 103 19.48 2.16 -4.53
CA TYR A 103 18.67 2.67 -3.44
C TYR A 103 18.44 1.65 -2.32
N ASN A 104 18.21 0.38 -2.65
CA ASN A 104 18.09 -0.69 -1.66
C ASN A 104 19.38 -0.90 -0.88
N VAL A 105 20.53 -0.88 -1.55
CA VAL A 105 21.84 -0.93 -0.88
C VAL A 105 21.98 0.26 0.06
N ILE A 106 21.77 1.49 -0.42
CA ILE A 106 21.87 2.71 0.41
C ILE A 106 20.89 2.67 1.60
N GLY A 107 19.64 2.27 1.38
CA GLY A 107 18.62 2.14 2.41
C GLY A 107 19.00 1.11 3.48
N TYR A 108 19.58 -0.02 3.06
CA TYR A 108 20.15 -1.02 3.97
C TYR A 108 21.32 -0.44 4.76
N MET A 109 22.23 0.29 4.09
CA MET A 109 23.37 0.94 4.74
C MET A 109 22.92 1.92 5.82
N ILE A 110 21.93 2.77 5.53
CA ILE A 110 21.37 3.75 6.48
C ILE A 110 20.72 3.04 7.67
N THR A 111 19.89 2.02 7.41
CA THR A 111 19.18 1.28 8.46
C THR A 111 20.16 0.54 9.39
N TYR A 112 21.22 -0.03 8.83
CA TYR A 112 22.26 -0.68 9.61
C TYR A 112 23.11 0.33 10.41
N ALA A 113 23.46 1.47 9.80
CA ALA A 113 24.20 2.54 10.48
C ALA A 113 23.41 3.08 11.69
N GLU A 114 22.11 3.32 11.55
CA GLU A 114 21.24 3.71 12.67
C GLU A 114 21.17 2.63 13.74
N LYS A 115 21.09 1.35 13.36
CA LYS A 115 21.09 0.24 14.32
C LYS A 115 22.40 0.20 15.12
N LEU A 116 23.53 0.49 14.48
CA LEU A 116 24.82 0.61 15.16
C LEU A 116 24.89 1.83 16.07
N LEU A 117 24.39 2.98 15.63
CA LEU A 117 24.34 4.19 16.47
C LEU A 117 23.43 4.00 17.70
N SER A 118 22.29 3.32 17.55
CA SER A 118 21.39 3.01 18.66
C SER A 118 22.01 2.07 19.70
N LEU A 119 22.97 1.23 19.33
CA LEU A 119 23.69 0.37 20.28
C LEU A 119 24.67 1.17 21.17
N HIS A 120 25.06 2.38 20.76
CA HIS A 120 25.96 3.24 21.53
C HIS A 120 25.29 3.80 22.80
N ASP A 121 23.96 3.92 22.81
CA ASP A 121 23.18 4.43 23.96
C ASP A 121 22.93 3.40 25.08
N TYR A 122 23.40 2.16 24.94
CA TYR A 122 23.41 1.21 26.07
C TYR A 122 24.50 1.61 27.05
N SER A 123 24.09 2.22 28.17
CA SER A 123 24.93 2.69 29.28
C SER A 123 26.14 1.76 29.55
N PRO A 124 27.39 2.25 29.52
CA PRO A 124 28.58 1.46 29.83
C PRO A 124 28.75 1.28 31.35
N ILE A 125 27.70 0.85 32.05
CA ILE A 125 27.70 0.66 33.51
C ILE A 125 27.35 -0.80 33.79
N ILE A 126 28.35 -1.67 33.70
CA ILE A 126 28.26 -3.03 34.23
C ILE A 126 28.72 -2.93 35.69
N ARG A 127 27.78 -2.94 36.65
CA ARG A 127 28.12 -3.07 38.07
C ARG A 127 28.44 -4.54 38.35
N VAL A 128 29.71 -4.87 38.56
CA VAL A 128 30.17 -6.25 38.83
C VAL A 128 30.05 -6.61 40.32
N SER A 129 29.95 -5.63 41.22
CA SER A 129 29.51 -5.85 42.60
C SER A 129 28.98 -4.56 43.24
N GLU A 130 28.21 -4.70 44.32
CA GLU A 130 27.53 -3.62 45.05
C GLU A 130 28.50 -2.62 45.73
N HIS A 131 29.80 -2.96 45.81
CA HIS A 131 30.78 -2.22 46.61
C HIS A 131 32.04 -1.71 45.88
N SER A 132 32.21 -1.90 44.56
CA SER A 132 33.39 -1.37 43.86
C SER A 132 33.06 -0.58 42.60
N ASN A 133 33.50 0.68 42.59
CA ASN A 133 33.27 1.67 41.54
C ASN A 133 34.48 1.75 40.58
N ILE A 134 35.02 0.60 40.16
CA ILE A 134 36.21 0.59 39.27
C ILE A 134 35.75 0.62 37.81
N ARG A 135 35.89 1.79 37.20
CA ARG A 135 35.73 2.04 35.76
C ARG A 135 36.75 1.20 34.98
N HIS A 136 36.32 0.13 34.33
CA HIS A 136 37.14 -0.56 33.32
C HIS A 136 37.18 0.26 32.01
N LEU A 137 37.82 1.43 32.05
CA LEU A 137 37.94 2.37 30.93
C LEU A 137 38.49 1.69 29.67
N ALA A 138 39.41 0.72 29.84
CA ALA A 138 40.03 -0.03 28.76
C ALA A 138 39.02 -0.93 28.00
N MET A 139 38.12 -1.65 28.70
CA MET A 139 37.12 -2.50 28.02
C MET A 139 36.02 -1.67 27.34
N THR A 140 35.68 -0.50 27.88
CA THR A 140 34.77 0.44 27.23
C THR A 140 35.40 1.01 25.96
N THR A 141 36.69 1.39 26.03
CA THR A 141 37.43 1.94 24.88
C THR A 141 37.59 0.91 23.77
N THR A 142 37.96 -0.35 24.08
CA THR A 142 38.11 -1.39 23.06
C THR A 142 36.78 -1.77 22.41
N LYS A 143 35.68 -1.80 23.17
CA LYS A 143 34.34 -2.05 22.60
C LYS A 143 33.92 -0.94 21.63
N VAL A 144 34.12 0.33 22.00
CA VAL A 144 33.83 1.47 21.13
C VAL A 144 34.67 1.42 19.86
N VAL A 145 35.96 1.08 19.98
CA VAL A 145 36.85 0.93 18.82
C VAL A 145 36.41 -0.22 17.90
N LEU A 146 36.01 -1.37 18.46
CA LEU A 146 35.48 -2.50 17.67
C LEU A 146 34.18 -2.15 16.96
N ASP A 147 33.27 -1.39 17.59
CA ASP A 147 32.02 -0.98 16.98
C ASP A 147 32.24 0.10 15.91
N LEU A 148 33.15 1.05 16.13
CA LEU A 148 33.59 2.01 15.10
C LEU A 148 34.24 1.29 13.91
N ALA A 149 35.07 0.28 14.16
CA ALA A 149 35.67 -0.54 13.11
C ALA A 149 34.62 -1.29 12.28
N LYS A 150 33.53 -1.76 12.89
CA LYS A 150 32.39 -2.35 12.14
C LYS A 150 31.69 -1.32 11.27
N VAL A 151 31.43 -0.11 11.79
CA VAL A 151 30.82 0.98 10.99
C VAL A 151 31.69 1.31 9.79
N VAL A 152 33.00 1.46 10.00
CA VAL A 152 33.95 1.83 8.95
C VAL A 152 34.10 0.71 7.92
N THR A 153 34.27 -0.54 8.34
CA THR A 153 34.38 -1.67 7.40
C THR A 153 33.10 -1.87 6.61
N PHE A 154 31.94 -1.68 7.24
CA PHE A 154 30.66 -1.68 6.56
C PHE A 154 30.56 -0.55 5.53
N ALA A 155 30.86 0.70 5.89
CA ALA A 155 30.86 1.83 4.97
C ALA A 155 31.78 1.60 3.77
N ILE A 156 33.01 1.10 4.01
CA ILE A 156 33.95 0.72 2.95
C ILE A 156 33.36 -0.37 2.06
N THR A 157 32.73 -1.39 2.64
CA THR A 157 32.11 -2.49 1.87
C THR A 157 30.93 -1.99 1.04
N GLY A 158 30.11 -1.08 1.57
CA GLY A 158 29.03 -0.44 0.84
C GLY A 158 29.55 0.37 -0.33
N VAL A 159 30.54 1.24 -0.11
CA VAL A 159 31.18 2.02 -1.18
C VAL A 159 31.82 1.10 -2.22
N PHE A 160 32.52 0.05 -1.80
CA PHE A 160 33.11 -0.92 -2.72
C PHE A 160 32.06 -1.67 -3.54
N LEU A 161 30.97 -2.10 -2.91
CA LEU A 161 29.87 -2.77 -3.60
C LEU A 161 29.16 -1.82 -4.58
N LEU A 162 28.94 -0.57 -4.19
CA LEU A 162 28.43 0.48 -5.08
C LEU A 162 29.38 0.74 -6.25
N LEU A 163 30.70 0.76 -6.00
CA LEU A 163 31.73 0.94 -7.03
C LEU A 163 31.85 -0.27 -7.95
N VAL A 164 31.77 -1.50 -7.43
CA VAL A 164 31.80 -2.73 -8.24
C VAL A 164 30.58 -2.79 -9.15
N PHE A 165 29.39 -2.50 -8.62
CA PHE A 165 28.20 -2.38 -9.45
C PHE A 165 28.26 -1.18 -10.41
N GLY A 166 28.97 -0.12 -10.02
CA GLY A 166 29.24 1.06 -10.86
C GLY A 166 30.31 0.83 -11.94
N LEU A 167 31.15 -0.19 -11.81
CA LEU A 167 32.28 -0.51 -12.69
C LEU A 167 32.01 -1.72 -13.60
N GLU A 168 31.08 -2.61 -13.22
CA GLU A 168 30.61 -3.65 -14.14
C GLU A 168 29.87 -3.02 -15.33
N GLN A 169 30.03 -3.65 -16.51
CA GLN A 169 29.78 -3.16 -17.88
C GLN A 169 28.37 -2.60 -18.21
N GLY A 170 27.48 -2.40 -17.23
CA GLY A 170 26.14 -1.83 -17.42
C GLY A 170 26.08 -0.30 -17.51
N LEU A 171 27.21 0.41 -17.39
CA LEU A 171 27.26 1.87 -17.28
C LEU A 171 27.84 2.62 -18.48
N GLU A 172 28.18 1.97 -19.59
CA GLU A 172 28.77 2.70 -20.74
C GLU A 172 27.84 3.82 -21.28
N HIS A 173 26.53 3.76 -21.01
CA HIS A 173 25.53 4.76 -21.39
C HIS A 173 24.68 5.30 -20.22
N PHE A 174 25.05 5.02 -18.96
CA PHE A 174 24.27 5.44 -17.80
C PHE A 174 24.48 6.93 -17.50
N ASN A 175 23.56 7.78 -17.97
CA ASN A 175 23.54 9.21 -17.65
C ASN A 175 22.14 9.69 -17.27
N PRO A 176 21.60 9.24 -16.11
CA PRO A 176 20.30 9.68 -15.65
C PRO A 176 20.31 11.19 -15.38
N THR A 177 19.27 11.87 -15.86
CA THR A 177 19.07 13.28 -15.54
C THR A 177 18.83 13.48 -14.03
N TRP A 178 19.24 14.63 -13.49
CA TRP A 178 18.97 14.98 -12.08
C TRP A 178 17.48 14.91 -11.72
N ILE A 179 16.60 15.22 -12.67
CA ILE A 179 15.14 15.13 -12.51
C ILE A 179 14.70 13.68 -12.32
N TYR A 180 15.23 12.76 -13.13
CA TYR A 180 14.96 11.33 -13.00
C TYR A 180 15.38 10.80 -11.63
N ILE A 181 16.61 11.12 -11.19
CA ILE A 181 17.12 10.72 -9.87
C ILE A 181 16.22 11.29 -8.75
N PHE A 182 15.83 12.56 -8.85
CA PHE A 182 14.98 13.19 -7.84
C PHE A 182 13.61 12.52 -7.73
N ILE A 183 12.93 12.28 -8.85
CA ILE A 183 11.59 11.66 -8.88
C ILE A 183 11.66 10.22 -8.36
N THR A 184 12.61 9.43 -8.85
CA THR A 184 12.78 8.02 -8.45
C THR A 184 13.20 7.89 -6.98
N ALA A 185 14.11 8.75 -6.49
CA ALA A 185 14.49 8.77 -5.08
C ALA A 185 13.32 9.19 -4.17
N LEU A 186 12.54 10.21 -4.55
CA LEU A 186 11.38 10.65 -3.78
C LEU A 186 10.31 9.54 -3.68
N TYR A 187 10.06 8.83 -4.79
CA TYR A 187 9.16 7.69 -4.82
C TYR A 187 9.69 6.52 -3.97
N TYR A 188 10.98 6.22 -4.05
CA TYR A 188 11.62 5.18 -3.23
C TYR A 188 11.49 5.48 -1.73
N ILE A 189 11.85 6.70 -1.30
CA ILE A 189 11.76 7.11 0.12
C ILE A 189 10.31 7.03 0.63
N SER A 190 9.34 7.34 -0.22
CA SER A 190 7.92 7.27 0.14
C SER A 190 7.44 5.83 0.28
N THR A 191 7.83 4.94 -0.64
CA THR A 191 7.35 3.55 -0.68
C THR A 191 8.08 2.61 0.26
N GLU A 192 9.36 2.86 0.55
CA GLU A 192 10.22 1.98 1.36
C GLU A 192 9.69 1.81 2.80
N PRO A 193 9.39 0.58 3.27
CA PRO A 193 8.82 0.34 4.60
C PRO A 193 9.68 0.86 5.75
N SER A 194 11.00 0.80 5.58
CA SER A 194 11.98 1.31 6.56
C SER A 194 11.86 2.82 6.72
N CYS A 195 11.68 3.54 5.61
CA CYS A 195 11.48 4.98 5.58
C CYS A 195 10.09 5.38 6.10
N GLN A 196 9.04 4.60 5.79
CA GLN A 196 7.69 4.89 6.27
C GLN A 196 7.57 4.89 7.80
N LYS A 197 8.20 3.91 8.47
CA LYS A 197 8.22 3.86 9.94
C LYS A 197 8.88 5.09 10.54
N LYS A 198 10.03 5.51 9.98
CA LYS A 198 10.76 6.70 10.42
C LYS A 198 9.98 7.98 10.15
N GLY A 199 9.35 8.09 8.98
CA GLY A 199 8.56 9.25 8.60
C GLY A 199 7.35 9.45 9.51
N SER A 200 6.69 8.37 9.93
CA SER A 200 5.60 8.44 10.92
C SER A 200 6.08 9.00 12.27
N LEU A 201 7.25 8.54 12.77
CA LEU A 201 7.86 9.06 13.99
C LEU A 201 8.31 10.53 13.85
N LEU A 202 8.87 10.89 12.69
CA LEU A 202 9.29 12.25 12.40
C LEU A 202 8.09 13.20 12.35
N LEU A 203 7.00 12.79 11.71
CA LEU A 203 5.77 13.58 11.63
C LEU A 203 5.15 13.79 13.03
N SER A 204 5.19 12.77 13.89
CA SER A 204 4.76 12.90 15.29
C SER A 204 5.60 13.92 16.09
N LYS A 205 6.91 14.03 15.83
CA LYS A 205 7.78 15.05 16.47
C LYS A 205 7.47 16.47 16.00
N LEU A 206 6.99 16.65 14.77
CA LEU A 206 6.67 17.96 14.20
C LEU A 206 5.42 18.60 14.82
N GLN A 207 4.53 17.83 15.45
CA GLN A 207 3.32 18.30 16.15
C GLN A 207 2.50 19.32 15.32
N LEU A 208 2.19 19.00 14.07
CA LEU A 208 1.51 19.93 13.17
C LEU A 208 0.05 20.17 13.59
N ASP A 209 -0.30 21.43 13.85
CA ASP A 209 -1.33 22.12 13.06
C ASP A 209 -2.57 21.28 12.73
N CYS A 210 -2.57 20.80 11.49
CA CYS A 210 -3.69 20.21 10.79
C CYS A 210 -4.00 18.75 11.17
N PHE A 211 -3.06 18.01 11.76
CA PHE A 211 -3.19 16.56 11.95
C PHE A 211 -3.79 16.15 13.29
N GLU A 212 -4.17 17.11 14.14
CA GLU A 212 -4.99 16.85 15.34
C GLU A 212 -4.43 15.79 16.32
N SER A 213 -3.10 15.66 16.43
CA SER A 213 -2.43 14.60 17.20
C SER A 213 -2.69 13.17 16.69
N LEU A 214 -3.10 13.01 15.43
CA LEU A 214 -3.28 11.74 14.71
C LEU A 214 -2.19 11.56 13.65
N GLU A 215 -1.01 12.18 13.80
CA GLU A 215 0.05 12.20 12.79
C GLU A 215 0.47 10.79 12.37
N VAL A 216 0.54 9.88 13.33
CA VAL A 216 0.95 8.48 13.12
C VAL A 216 -0.03 7.75 12.17
N LEU A 217 -1.33 8.06 12.25
CA LEU A 217 -2.36 7.43 11.42
C LEU A 217 -2.51 8.13 10.06
N TRP A 218 -2.24 9.44 9.99
CA TRP A 218 -2.28 10.20 8.75
C TRP A 218 -1.11 9.88 7.81
N TYR A 219 0.07 9.64 8.36
CA TYR A 219 1.28 9.38 7.58
C TYR A 219 1.12 8.29 6.50
N PRO A 220 0.65 7.05 6.81
CA PRO A 220 0.48 6.02 5.78
C PRO A 220 -0.52 6.43 4.69
N VAL A 221 -1.62 7.10 5.06
CA VAL A 221 -2.60 7.61 4.08
C VAL A 221 -1.94 8.59 3.12
N LEU A 222 -1.20 9.58 3.64
CA LEU A 222 -0.54 10.60 2.82
C LEU A 222 0.47 9.98 1.86
N VAL A 223 1.26 9.03 2.33
CA VAL A 223 2.25 8.32 1.51
C VAL A 223 1.59 7.53 0.39
N HIS A 224 0.51 6.79 0.68
CA HIS A 224 -0.20 6.05 -0.37
C HIS A 224 -0.88 6.97 -1.38
N VAL A 225 -1.49 8.08 -0.94
CA VAL A 225 -2.07 9.09 -1.83
C VAL A 225 -0.99 9.70 -2.73
N PHE A 226 0.16 10.07 -2.15
CA PHE A 226 1.29 10.59 -2.91
C PHE A 226 1.83 9.57 -3.94
N SER A 227 2.02 8.32 -3.53
CA SER A 227 2.52 7.23 -4.39
C SER A 227 1.56 6.94 -5.55
N SER A 228 0.26 6.88 -5.29
CA SER A 228 -0.75 6.68 -6.32
C SER A 228 -0.84 7.88 -7.27
N LEU A 229 -0.78 9.11 -6.75
CA LEU A 229 -0.77 10.32 -7.59
C LEU A 229 0.46 10.36 -8.51
N ALA A 230 1.65 10.10 -7.97
CA ALA A 230 2.88 10.04 -8.75
C ALA A 230 2.80 8.97 -9.86
N SER A 231 2.24 7.80 -9.54
CA SER A 231 2.04 6.71 -10.51
C SER A 231 1.02 7.07 -11.58
N VAL A 232 -0.10 7.72 -11.23
CA VAL A 232 -1.08 8.19 -12.21
C VAL A 232 -0.44 9.19 -13.17
N LEU A 233 0.33 10.16 -12.64
CA LEU A 233 1.04 11.13 -13.47
C LEU A 233 1.98 10.44 -14.46
N MET A 234 2.82 9.52 -13.99
CA MET A 234 3.73 8.78 -14.87
C MET A 234 3.01 7.90 -15.89
N VAL A 235 1.94 7.21 -15.49
CA VAL A 235 1.12 6.41 -16.42
C VAL A 235 0.50 7.30 -17.50
N THR A 236 -0.01 8.48 -17.15
CA THR A 236 -0.58 9.41 -18.13
C THR A 236 0.49 9.94 -19.09
N VAL A 237 1.68 10.29 -18.60
CA VAL A 237 2.80 10.74 -19.44
C VAL A 237 3.22 9.64 -20.42
N VAL A 238 3.44 8.41 -19.93
CA VAL A 238 3.84 7.29 -20.78
C VAL A 238 2.75 6.95 -21.79
N TRP A 239 1.48 7.01 -21.42
CA TRP A 239 0.35 6.77 -22.34
C TRP A 239 0.30 7.77 -23.50
N PHE A 240 0.54 9.06 -23.24
CA PHE A 240 0.43 10.10 -24.26
C PHE A 240 1.70 10.27 -25.08
N CYS A 241 2.87 10.09 -24.47
CA CYS A 241 4.12 10.56 -25.05
C CYS A 241 5.06 9.43 -25.52
N THR A 242 4.78 8.18 -25.16
CA THR A 242 5.62 7.03 -25.52
C THR A 242 4.77 5.88 -26.04
N GLU A 243 5.28 5.06 -26.96
CA GLU A 243 4.72 3.75 -27.26
C GLU A 243 5.07 2.73 -26.15
N GLY A 244 4.72 3.06 -24.91
CA GLY A 244 4.87 2.15 -23.78
C GLY A 244 4.08 0.87 -24.03
N GLY A 245 4.63 -0.27 -23.62
CA GLY A 245 3.90 -1.53 -23.72
C GLY A 245 2.60 -1.47 -22.92
N TRP A 246 1.47 -1.76 -23.56
CA TRP A 246 0.14 -1.80 -22.93
C TRP A 246 0.13 -2.58 -21.62
N LEU A 247 0.86 -3.70 -21.57
CA LEU A 247 1.02 -4.52 -20.38
C LEU A 247 1.59 -3.72 -19.20
N LEU A 248 2.59 -2.87 -19.40
CA LEU A 248 3.20 -2.07 -18.34
C LEU A 248 2.21 -1.03 -17.81
N ILE A 249 1.47 -0.36 -18.70
CA ILE A 249 0.48 0.65 -18.33
C ILE A 249 -0.66 0.00 -17.53
N PHE A 250 -1.24 -1.10 -18.03
CA PHE A 250 -2.30 -1.81 -17.31
C PHE A 250 -1.82 -2.41 -15.99
N SER A 251 -0.62 -3.00 -15.95
CA SER A 251 -0.05 -3.57 -14.72
C SER A 251 0.20 -2.50 -13.67
N SER A 252 0.76 -1.35 -14.08
CA SER A 252 1.02 -0.23 -13.16
C SER A 252 -0.27 0.45 -12.71
N GLY A 253 -1.26 0.59 -13.59
CA GLY A 253 -2.58 1.10 -13.22
C GLY A 253 -3.30 0.17 -12.22
N TYR A 254 -3.16 -1.14 -12.38
CA TYR A 254 -3.75 -2.10 -11.44
C TYR A 254 -2.99 -2.13 -10.10
N ILE A 255 -1.66 -2.28 -10.13
CA ILE A 255 -0.86 -2.48 -8.91
C ILE A 255 -0.56 -1.15 -8.20
N ASN A 256 0.08 -0.19 -8.88
CA ASN A 256 0.53 1.04 -8.25
C ASN A 256 -0.61 2.03 -7.95
N VAL A 257 -1.72 1.95 -8.69
CA VAL A 257 -2.87 2.84 -8.48
C VAL A 257 -4.01 2.11 -7.77
N TYR A 258 -4.63 1.11 -8.40
CA TYR A 258 -5.82 0.48 -7.83
C TYR A 258 -5.55 -0.26 -6.51
N LEU A 259 -4.56 -1.16 -6.45
CA LEU A 259 -4.24 -1.89 -5.21
C LEU A 259 -3.72 -0.93 -4.12
N CYS A 260 -2.87 0.03 -4.48
CA CYS A 260 -2.38 1.04 -3.53
C CYS A 260 -3.52 1.89 -2.93
N LEU A 261 -4.50 2.33 -3.72
CA LEU A 261 -5.67 3.05 -3.23
C LEU A 261 -6.59 2.17 -2.38
N LYS A 262 -6.71 0.88 -2.72
CA LYS A 262 -7.46 -0.08 -1.92
C LYS A 262 -6.81 -0.29 -0.55
N ASP A 263 -5.47 -0.45 -0.51
CA ASP A 263 -4.70 -0.52 0.73
C ASP A 263 -4.78 0.78 1.55
N MET A 264 -4.78 1.95 0.89
CA MET A 264 -5.03 3.24 1.53
C MET A 264 -6.42 3.29 2.18
N GLY A 265 -7.43 2.70 1.54
CA GLY A 265 -8.80 2.65 2.04
C GLY A 265 -8.90 2.01 3.43
N ASP A 266 -8.11 0.96 3.69
CA ASP A 266 -8.09 0.31 5.00
C ASP A 266 -7.49 1.24 6.08
N HIS A 267 -6.39 1.91 5.77
CA HIS A 267 -5.76 2.89 6.67
C HIS A 267 -6.68 4.10 6.93
N TRP A 268 -7.38 4.55 5.89
CA TRP A 268 -8.35 5.64 5.97
C TRP A 268 -9.54 5.28 6.86
N ASN A 269 -10.08 4.07 6.73
CA ASN A 269 -11.18 3.60 7.57
C ASN A 269 -10.78 3.52 9.06
N VAL A 270 -9.54 3.09 9.35
CA VAL A 270 -8.99 3.10 10.72
C VAL A 270 -8.85 4.52 11.24
N LEU A 271 -8.28 5.43 10.43
CA LEU A 271 -8.14 6.84 10.76
C LEU A 271 -9.50 7.48 11.09
N LEU A 272 -10.50 7.31 10.22
CA LEU A 272 -11.84 7.87 10.42
C LEU A 272 -12.51 7.35 11.68
N ARG A 273 -12.37 6.04 11.96
CA ARG A 273 -12.90 5.44 13.19
C ARG A 273 -12.29 6.07 14.44
N GLU A 274 -10.97 6.19 14.47
CA GLU A 274 -10.25 6.74 15.63
C GLU A 274 -10.49 8.25 15.77
N LYS A 275 -10.57 8.99 14.65
CA LYS A 275 -10.96 10.40 14.62
C LYS A 275 -12.37 10.60 15.18
N SER A 276 -13.34 9.76 14.80
CA SER A 276 -14.72 9.85 15.29
C SER A 276 -14.87 9.67 16.81
N ILE A 277 -13.93 8.94 17.44
CA ILE A 277 -13.89 8.80 18.90
C ILE A 277 -13.41 10.11 19.53
N LEU A 278 -12.38 10.73 18.97
CA LEU A 278 -11.81 11.97 19.47
C LEU A 278 -12.69 13.20 19.19
N ASP A 279 -13.44 13.20 18.10
CA ASP A 279 -14.30 14.33 17.69
C ASP A 279 -15.43 14.61 18.68
N LYS A 280 -15.75 13.67 19.57
CA LYS A 280 -16.70 13.87 20.69
C LYS A 280 -16.17 14.83 21.75
N TYR A 281 -14.85 14.99 21.83
CA TYR A 281 -14.19 15.81 22.85
C TYR A 281 -13.74 17.14 22.28
N ARG A 282 -14.07 18.23 22.97
CA ARG A 282 -13.69 19.59 22.58
C ARG A 282 -12.17 19.78 22.65
N TYR A 283 -11.63 20.64 21.79
CA TYR A 283 -10.26 21.15 21.95
C TYR A 283 -10.14 22.19 23.07
N ALA A 284 -9.10 22.07 23.89
CA ALA A 284 -8.74 23.12 24.83
C ALA A 284 -8.39 24.41 24.08
N THR A 285 -8.92 25.53 24.55
CA THR A 285 -8.56 26.86 24.04
C THR A 285 -7.13 27.21 24.47
N LYS A 286 -6.48 28.14 23.77
CA LYS A 286 -5.11 28.54 24.12
C LYS A 286 -5.06 29.18 25.51
N GLU A 287 -6.12 29.88 25.88
CA GLU A 287 -6.31 30.51 27.19
C GLU A 287 -6.38 29.44 28.28
N GLU A 288 -7.21 28.41 28.12
CA GLU A 288 -7.33 27.29 29.07
C GLU A 288 -6.03 26.50 29.25
N LEU A 289 -5.27 26.31 28.16
CA LEU A 289 -3.96 25.67 28.19
C LEU A 289 -2.93 26.52 28.95
N THR A 290 -2.98 27.84 28.79
CA THR A 290 -2.03 28.77 29.44
C THR A 290 -2.39 29.01 30.91
N GLU A 291 -3.68 29.05 31.24
CA GLU A 291 -4.17 29.29 32.60
C GLU A 291 -3.88 28.10 33.53
N LYS A 292 -4.05 26.87 33.02
CA LYS A 292 -3.78 25.66 33.81
C LYS A 292 -2.32 25.20 33.76
N ASP A 293 -1.58 25.51 32.68
CA ASP A 293 -0.19 25.06 32.43
C ASP A 293 0.04 23.58 32.79
N ASP A 294 -0.95 22.74 32.47
CA ASP A 294 -0.98 21.35 32.93
C ASP A 294 -0.06 20.45 32.08
N ILE A 295 0.58 19.49 32.76
CA ILE A 295 1.31 18.38 32.15
C ILE A 295 0.32 17.25 31.88
N CYS A 296 0.42 16.57 30.72
CA CYS A 296 -0.47 15.45 30.45
C CYS A 296 -0.22 14.32 31.45
N ALA A 297 -1.24 13.93 32.21
CA ALA A 297 -1.13 12.89 33.25
C ALA A 297 -0.79 11.48 32.71
N VAL A 298 -0.86 11.26 31.39
CA VAL A 298 -0.57 9.97 30.75
C VAL A 298 0.90 9.86 30.32
N CYS A 299 1.41 10.85 29.58
CA CYS A 299 2.78 10.82 29.05
C CYS A 299 3.77 11.68 29.86
N LEU A 300 3.29 12.46 30.83
CA LEU A 300 4.06 13.37 31.66
C LEU A 300 4.84 14.43 30.86
N GLN A 301 4.32 14.81 29.68
CA GLN A 301 4.88 15.87 28.84
C GLN A 301 3.95 17.09 28.79
N THR A 302 4.53 18.27 28.56
CA THR A 302 3.81 19.54 28.42
C THR A 302 2.79 19.48 27.28
N MET A 303 1.60 20.01 27.50
CA MET A 303 0.54 20.04 26.50
C MET A 303 0.58 21.35 25.70
N LYS A 304 0.92 21.28 24.41
CA LYS A 304 0.66 22.38 23.47
C LYS A 304 -0.77 22.36 22.93
N ARG A 305 -1.37 21.17 22.92
CA ARG A 305 -2.69 20.84 22.38
C ARG A 305 -3.30 19.76 23.26
N ALA A 306 -4.54 19.96 23.68
CA ALA A 306 -5.24 19.00 24.51
C ALA A 306 -6.70 18.84 24.07
N ARG A 307 -7.24 17.64 24.29
CA ARG A 307 -8.67 17.37 24.27
C ARG A 307 -9.20 17.46 25.70
N VAL A 308 -10.35 18.09 25.86
CA VAL A 308 -11.02 18.29 27.14
C VAL A 308 -12.15 17.27 27.26
N THR A 309 -12.13 16.49 28.33
CA THR A 309 -13.21 15.54 28.64
C THR A 309 -14.42 16.25 29.26
N PRO A 310 -15.63 15.66 29.27
CA PRO A 310 -16.79 16.23 29.97
C PRO A 310 -16.54 16.50 31.46
N CYS A 311 -15.67 15.72 32.10
CA CYS A 311 -15.21 15.92 33.47
C CYS A 311 -14.09 16.98 33.63
N GLN A 312 -13.82 17.79 32.60
CA GLN A 312 -12.88 18.92 32.59
C GLN A 312 -11.39 18.57 32.77
N HIS A 313 -11.01 17.30 32.54
CA HIS A 313 -9.61 16.87 32.49
C HIS A 313 -9.04 17.03 31.07
N MET A 314 -7.75 17.34 30.98
CA MET A 314 -7.05 17.64 29.74
C MET A 314 -5.98 16.58 29.43
N PHE A 315 -5.93 16.12 28.19
CA PHE A 315 -4.95 15.13 27.72
C PHE A 315 -4.50 15.46 26.29
N HIS A 316 -3.30 15.03 25.87
CA HIS A 316 -2.98 15.00 24.44
C HIS A 316 -4.01 14.11 23.71
N GLY A 317 -4.39 14.49 22.48
CA GLY A 317 -5.36 13.72 21.69
C GLY A 317 -4.93 12.27 21.51
N GLU A 318 -3.64 12.04 21.24
CA GLU A 318 -3.06 10.70 21.09
C GLU A 318 -3.11 9.89 22.40
N CYS A 319 -2.75 10.51 23.54
CA CYS A 319 -2.79 9.83 24.84
C CYS A 319 -4.22 9.42 25.21
N LEU A 320 -5.19 10.32 25.03
CA LEU A 320 -6.60 10.02 25.28
C LEU A 320 -7.10 8.87 24.39
N ARG A 321 -6.74 8.90 23.10
CA ARG A 321 -7.08 7.84 22.13
C ARG A 321 -6.57 6.47 22.57
N ILE A 322 -5.29 6.39 22.96
CA ILE A 322 -4.68 5.13 23.43
C ILE A 322 -5.42 4.61 24.67
N CYS A 323 -5.72 5.48 25.64
CA CYS A 323 -6.44 5.09 26.84
C CYS A 323 -7.85 4.56 26.52
N LEU A 324 -8.62 5.28 25.69
CA LEU A 324 -9.97 4.88 25.30
C LEU A 324 -9.99 3.59 24.49
N LYS A 325 -8.95 3.33 23.70
CA LYS A 325 -8.83 2.10 22.91
C LYS A 325 -8.51 0.87 23.76
N GLN A 326 -7.72 1.04 24.82
CA GLN A 326 -7.30 -0.06 25.70
C GLN A 326 -8.38 -0.45 26.72
N GLN A 327 -9.28 0.47 27.06
CA GLN A 327 -10.31 0.24 28.07
C GLN A 327 -11.61 -0.25 27.43
N ILE A 328 -12.25 -1.24 28.07
CA ILE A 328 -13.55 -1.80 27.63
C ILE A 328 -14.69 -0.77 27.81
N VAL A 329 -14.53 0.18 28.73
CA VAL A 329 -15.48 1.28 29.01
C VAL A 329 -14.76 2.61 28.80
N SER A 330 -15.42 3.58 28.16
CA SER A 330 -14.90 4.95 28.01
C SER A 330 -14.87 5.64 29.38
N VAL A 331 -13.76 5.52 30.10
CA VAL A 331 -13.57 6.17 31.41
C VAL A 331 -12.42 7.15 31.38
N CYS A 332 -12.53 8.23 32.16
CA CYS A 332 -11.48 9.21 32.29
C CYS A 332 -10.23 8.58 32.94
N PRO A 333 -9.03 8.70 32.32
CA PRO A 333 -7.79 8.16 32.91
C PRO A 333 -7.49 8.70 34.31
N MET A 334 -7.90 9.95 34.59
CA MET A 334 -7.66 10.64 35.87
C MET A 334 -8.73 10.33 36.92
N CYS A 335 -10.01 10.65 36.67
CA CYS A 335 -11.06 10.52 37.70
C CYS A 335 -11.92 9.25 37.61
N LYS A 336 -11.69 8.40 36.61
CA LYS A 336 -12.43 7.14 36.37
C LYS A 336 -13.95 7.31 36.15
N GLN A 337 -14.44 8.53 35.94
CA GLN A 337 -15.82 8.79 35.54
C GLN A 337 -16.04 8.35 34.08
N GLU A 338 -17.25 7.89 33.77
CA GLU A 338 -17.67 7.54 32.40
C GLU A 338 -17.72 8.78 31.48
N LEU A 339 -17.31 8.60 30.23
CA LEU A 339 -17.06 9.64 29.22
C LEU A 339 -17.96 9.53 27.99
#